data_AF-A0A290ZNB2-F1
#
_entry.id   AF-A0A290ZNB2-F1
#
_cell.length_a   1.000
_cell.length_b   1.000
_cell.length_c   1.000
_cell.angle_alpha   90.00
_cell.angle_beta   90.00
_cell.angle_gamma   90.00
#
_symmetry.space_group_name_H-M   'P 1'
#
loop_
_entity.id
_entity.type
_entity.pdbx_description
1 polymer ?
#
loop_
_entity_poly.entity_id
_entity_poly.type
_entity_poly.pdbx_seq_one_letter_code
_entity_poly.pdbx_strand_id
1 'polypeptide(L)'
;MIKHEAGPNTLSLLEAARLMAGGALSEHDAEVLLANAIQRGELHANIKRWATEQWEGRQLPGNLNRLETYVEREDFDAWRTRSDHSARPAC
;
A
#
# COMPACT_ATOMS: atom_id res chain seq x y z
N MET A 1 -15.01 9.14 -13.65
CA MET A 1 -14.82 7.78 -13.10
C MET A 1 -13.60 7.19 -13.77
N ILE A 2 -12.45 7.28 -13.11
CA ILE A 2 -11.17 6.85 -13.68
C ILE A 2 -11.14 5.32 -13.55
N LYS A 3 -11.35 4.62 -14.66
CA LYS A 3 -11.18 3.17 -14.74
C LYS A 3 -9.68 2.90 -14.75
N HIS A 4 -9.11 2.62 -13.59
CA HIS A 4 -7.80 1.99 -13.56
C HIS A 4 -8.01 0.54 -14.02
N GLU A 5 -7.60 0.23 -15.25
CA GLU A 5 -7.50 -1.15 -15.73
C GLU A 5 -6.28 -1.83 -15.08
N ALA A 6 -6.26 -1.84 -13.75
CA ALA A 6 -5.56 -2.86 -13.01
C ALA A 6 -6.39 -4.13 -13.23
N GLY A 7 -5.75 -5.23 -13.67
CA GLY A 7 -6.45 -6.50 -13.80
C GLY A 7 -7.23 -6.83 -12.51
N PRO A 8 -8.28 -7.66 -12.54
CA PRO A 8 -9.17 -7.91 -11.40
C PRO A 8 -8.45 -8.30 -10.09
N ASN A 9 -7.18 -8.72 -10.19
CA ASN A 9 -6.33 -9.16 -9.09
C ASN A 9 -5.18 -8.21 -8.72
N THR A 10 -5.08 -7.01 -9.30
CA THR A 10 -4.02 -6.03 -8.95
C THR A 10 -4.65 -4.76 -8.39
N LEU A 11 -4.05 -4.20 -7.35
CA LEU A 11 -4.50 -2.99 -6.66
C LEU A 11 -3.35 -1.98 -6.65
N SER A 12 -3.64 -0.70 -6.88
CA SER A 12 -2.63 0.33 -6.60
C SER A 12 -2.41 0.47 -5.08
N LEU A 13 -1.24 0.97 -4.67
CA LEU A 13 -0.93 1.22 -3.26
C LEU A 13 -2.00 2.10 -2.60
N LEU A 14 -2.49 3.11 -3.32
CA LEU A 14 -3.59 3.97 -2.86
C LEU A 14 -4.91 3.19 -2.69
N GLU A 15 -5.26 2.30 -3.61
CA GLU A 15 -6.46 1.47 -3.49
C GLU A 15 -6.35 0.47 -2.33
N ALA A 16 -5.20 -0.19 -2.18
CA ALA A 16 -4.92 -1.05 -1.04
C ALA A 16 -5.00 -0.28 0.28
N ALA A 17 -4.42 0.93 0.33
CA ALA A 17 -4.49 1.81 1.49
C ALA A 17 -5.94 2.21 1.79
N ARG A 18 -6.74 2.55 0.78
CA ARG A 18 -8.18 2.86 0.94
C ARG A 18 -8.99 1.67 1.45
N LEU A 19 -8.67 0.46 1.03
CA LEU A 19 -9.33 -0.77 1.51
C LEU A 19 -8.97 -1.10 2.97
N MET A 20 -7.87 -0.53 3.49
CA MET A 20 -7.52 -0.59 4.91
C MET A 20 -7.99 0.63 5.69
N ALA A 21 -8.07 1.79 5.04
CA ALA A 21 -8.51 3.03 5.64
C ALA A 21 -10.00 2.89 6.02
N GLY A 22 -10.26 2.73 7.31
CA GLY A 22 -11.60 2.56 7.84
C GLY A 22 -11.64 2.81 9.34
N GLY A 23 -12.61 3.62 9.79
CA GLY A 23 -12.87 3.91 11.20
C GLY A 23 -11.78 4.72 11.90
N ALA A 24 -10.67 4.07 12.26
CA ALA A 24 -9.59 4.63 13.08
C ALA A 24 -8.24 4.79 12.34
N LEU A 25 -8.12 4.25 11.11
CA LEU A 25 -6.89 4.30 10.32
C LEU A 25 -7.05 5.29 9.15
N SER A 26 -6.18 6.31 9.07
CA SER A 26 -6.18 7.25 7.96
C SER A 26 -5.65 6.60 6.68
N GLU A 27 -6.10 7.07 5.51
CA GLU A 27 -5.53 6.65 4.21
C GLU A 27 -4.00 6.79 4.22
N HIS A 28 -3.48 7.84 4.84
CA HIS A 28 -2.04 8.06 4.92
C HIS A 28 -1.32 7.05 5.82
N ASP A 29 -1.89 6.70 6.96
CA ASP A 29 -1.29 5.70 7.86
C ASP A 29 -1.28 4.31 7.20
N ALA A 30 -2.36 4.00 6.47
CA ALA A 30 -2.44 2.79 5.65
C ALA A 30 -1.38 2.77 4.53
N GLU A 31 -1.16 3.90 3.84
CA GLU A 31 -0.09 4.04 2.83
C GLU A 31 1.29 3.81 3.46
N VAL A 32 1.56 4.40 4.63
CA VAL A 32 2.84 4.27 5.34
C VAL A 32 3.06 2.84 5.82
N LEU A 33 2.02 2.15 6.30
CA LEU A 33 2.10 0.73 6.66
C LEU A 33 2.45 -0.15 5.46
N LEU A 34 1.78 0.06 4.33
CA LEU A 34 2.08 -0.68 3.09
C LEU A 34 3.50 -0.39 2.61
N ALA A 35 3.91 0.89 2.58
CA ALA A 35 5.26 1.27 2.19
C ALA A 35 6.33 0.62 3.07
N ASN A 36 6.11 0.56 4.39
CA ASN A 36 7.00 -0.13 5.31
C ASN A 36 7.05 -1.65 5.05
N ALA A 37 5.91 -2.30 4.86
CA ALA A 37 5.86 -3.74 4.54
C ALA A 37 6.61 -4.08 3.25
N ILE A 38 6.46 -3.23 2.24
CA ILE A 38 7.17 -3.33 0.97
C ILE A 38 8.68 -3.14 1.17
N GLN A 39 9.09 -2.12 1.94
CA GLN A 39 10.50 -1.85 2.24
C GLN A 39 11.16 -2.98 3.05
N ARG A 40 10.39 -3.65 3.93
CA ARG A 40 10.83 -4.84 4.67
C ARG A 40 10.84 -6.11 3.82
N GLY A 41 10.27 -6.08 2.61
CA GLY A 41 10.13 -7.25 1.73
C GLY A 41 9.05 -8.23 2.18
N GLU A 42 8.15 -7.82 3.07
CA GLU A 42 7.04 -8.64 3.59
C GLU A 42 5.84 -8.66 2.64
N LEU A 43 5.68 -7.61 1.82
CA LEU A 43 4.65 -7.49 0.82
C LEU A 43 5.31 -7.36 -0.56
N HIS A 44 5.00 -8.29 -1.47
CA HIS A 44 5.47 -8.20 -2.84
C HIS A 44 4.68 -7.13 -3.58
N ALA A 45 5.38 -6.09 -4.03
CA ALA A 45 4.80 -4.96 -4.74
C ALA A 45 5.70 -4.58 -5.91
N ASN A 46 5.08 -4.24 -7.03
CA ASN A 46 5.77 -3.60 -8.14
C ASN A 46 5.95 -2.12 -7.81
N ILE A 47 7.09 -1.81 -7.20
CA ILE A 47 7.42 -0.47 -6.72
C ILE A 47 7.85 0.41 -7.89
N LYS A 48 7.08 1.49 -8.14
CA LYS A 48 7.55 2.61 -8.94
C LYS A 48 7.94 3.76 -8.05
N ARG A 49 9.15 4.29 -8.24
CA ARG A 49 9.64 5.47 -7.53
C ARG A 49 9.57 6.68 -8.45
N TRP A 50 9.17 7.82 -7.90
CA TRP A 50 9.32 9.08 -8.61
C TRP A 50 10.79 9.43 -8.74
N ALA A 51 11.17 9.90 -9.93
CA ALA A 51 12.38 10.69 -10.07
C ALA A 51 12.21 11.93 -9.18
N THR A 52 13.26 12.29 -8.45
CA THR A 52 13.35 13.36 -7.43
C THR A 52 12.81 14.74 -7.86
N GLU A 53 12.49 14.94 -9.14
CA GLU A 53 12.02 16.19 -9.74
C GLU A 53 10.50 16.23 -10.01
N GLN A 54 9.77 15.11 -9.89
CA GLN A 54 8.32 15.03 -10.17
C GLN A 54 7.48 14.82 -8.89
N TRP A 55 7.95 15.31 -7.76
CA TRP A 55 7.26 15.15 -6.48
C TRP A 55 6.08 16.13 -6.34
N GLU A 56 4.87 15.66 -6.55
CA GLU A 56 3.65 16.38 -6.17
C GLU A 56 3.00 15.75 -4.93
N GLY A 57 3.23 16.35 -3.74
CA GLY A 57 2.42 16.10 -2.55
C GLY A 57 3.12 15.50 -1.31
N ARG A 58 2.33 14.80 -0.48
CA ARG A 58 2.72 14.27 0.85
C ARG A 58 3.84 13.21 0.71
N GLN A 59 4.96 13.43 1.39
CA GLN A 59 6.13 12.54 1.34
C GLN A 59 5.76 11.13 1.85
N LEU A 60 5.90 10.13 0.98
CA LEU A 60 5.92 8.73 1.37
C LEU A 60 7.37 8.26 1.53
N PRO A 61 7.67 7.39 2.51
CA PRO A 61 9.02 6.88 2.72
C PRO A 61 9.50 6.17 1.44
N GLY A 62 10.69 6.55 0.95
CA GLY A 62 11.29 5.94 -0.24
C GLY A 62 10.87 6.54 -1.59
N ASN A 63 10.17 7.68 -1.61
CA ASN A 63 9.74 8.39 -2.84
C ASN A 63 8.91 7.51 -3.77
N LEU A 64 8.04 6.71 -3.18
CA LEU A 64 7.20 5.74 -3.86
C LEU A 64 6.03 6.46 -4.52
N ASN A 65 5.76 6.15 -5.79
CA ASN A 65 4.56 6.59 -6.46
C ASN A 65 3.40 5.70 -6.01
N ARG A 66 2.50 6.22 -5.18
CA ARG A 66 1.30 5.49 -4.71
C ARG A 66 0.29 5.11 -5.80
N LEU A 67 0.32 5.79 -6.94
CA LEU A 67 -0.57 5.53 -8.09
C LEU A 67 0.04 4.54 -9.08
N GLU A 68 1.37 4.52 -9.22
CA GLU A 68 2.08 3.57 -10.09
C GLU A 68 2.71 2.39 -9.35
N THR A 69 2.62 2.36 -8.02
CA THR A 69 2.99 1.17 -7.25
C THR A 69 1.79 0.25 -7.19
N TYR A 70 1.97 -0.96 -7.73
CA TYR A 70 0.91 -1.97 -7.79
C TYR A 70 1.25 -3.14 -6.90
N VAL A 71 0.25 -3.62 -6.18
CA VAL A 71 0.31 -4.82 -5.34
C VAL A 71 -0.68 -5.84 -5.89
N GLU A 72 -0.33 -7.12 -5.81
CA GLU A 72 -1.31 -8.17 -6.10
C GLU A 72 -2.30 -8.27 -4.95
N ARG A 73 -3.57 -8.53 -5.27
CA ARG A 73 -4.64 -8.69 -4.29
C ARG A 73 -4.38 -9.90 -3.41
N GLU A 74 -3.83 -10.98 -3.96
CA GLU A 74 -3.47 -12.19 -3.22
C GLU A 74 -2.35 -11.92 -2.20
N ASP A 75 -1.29 -11.23 -2.61
CA ASP A 75 -0.22 -10.77 -1.70
C ASP A 75 -0.75 -9.80 -0.64
N PHE A 76 -1.60 -8.86 -1.04
CA PHE A 76 -2.22 -7.91 -0.11
C PHE A 76 -3.11 -8.61 0.91
N ASP A 77 -3.92 -9.59 0.51
CA ASP A 77 -4.81 -10.34 1.42
C ASP A 77 -4.00 -11.24 2.37
N ALA A 78 -2.96 -11.90 1.85
CA ALA A 78 -2.03 -12.69 2.65
C ALA A 78 -1.28 -11.81 3.67
N TRP A 79 -0.80 -10.65 3.24
CA TRP A 79 -0.14 -9.69 4.13
C TRP A 79 -1.12 -9.06 5.13
N ARG A 80 -2.35 -8.73 4.72
CA ARG A 80 -3.41 -8.20 5.58
C ARG A 80 -3.75 -9.21 6.67
N THR A 81 -3.89 -10.48 6.32
CA THR A 81 -4.14 -11.57 7.28
C THR A 81 -3.00 -11.70 8.29
N ARG A 82 -1.74 -11.53 7.87
CA ARG A 82 -0.56 -11.53 8.76
C ARG A 82 -0.48 -10.27 9.64
N SER A 83 -0.79 -9.11 9.08
CA SER A 83 -0.69 -7.81 9.75
C SER A 83 -1.84 -7.57 10.73
N ASP A 84 -3.05 -8.03 10.41
CA ASP A 84 -4.19 -8.07 11.32
C ASP A 84 -3.90 -8.97 12.53
N HIS A 85 -3.21 -10.09 12.31
CA HIS A 85 -2.72 -10.95 13.40
C HIS A 85 -1.63 -10.30 14.26
N SER A 86 -0.88 -9.33 13.73
CA SER A 86 0.09 -8.55 14.53
C SER A 86 -0.57 -7.54 15.48
N ALA A 87 -1.87 -7.26 15.30
CA ALA A 87 -2.64 -6.37 16.18
C ALA A 87 -3.36 -7.12 17.32
N ARG A 88 -3.23 -8.45 17.41
CA ARG A 88 -3.73 -9.20 18.57
C ARG A 88 -2.72 -9.04 19.72
N PRO A 89 -3.14 -8.54 20.90
CA PRO A 89 -2.24 -8.44 22.03
C PRO A 89 -1.81 -9.84 22.43
N ALA A 90 -0.49 -10.04 22.52
CA ALA A 90 0.05 -11.14 23.30
C ALA A 90 -0.57 -11.05 24.71
N CYS A 91 -1.12 -12.17 25.17
CA CYS A 91 -1.76 -12.32 26.48
C CYS A 91 -0.85 -11.91 27.64
#